data_AF-A0A818KUN0-F1
#
_entry.id   AF-A0A818KUN0-F1
#
_cell.length_a   1.000
_cell.length_b   1.000
_cell.length_c   1.000
_cell.angle_alpha   90.00
_cell.angle_beta   90.00
_cell.angle_gamma   90.00
#
_symmetry.space_group_name_H-M   'P 1'
#
loop_
_entity.id
_entity.type
_entity.pdbx_description
1 polymer ?
#
loop_
_entity_poly.entity_id
_entity_poly.type
_entity_poly.pdbx_seq_one_letter_code
_entity_poly.pdbx_strand_id
1 'polypeptide(L)'
;HIQHISEQLKKILESVVHAPLMIVITDTIIDLSRIYPQVFQEIFTDIVDILIGWYIEPLPTDRILEYTAQALHKFRPFWIEQIEATLTLLDHFIEDADNYAQVNQYKKETMIVLDE
;
A
#
# COMPACT_ATOMS: atom_id res chain seq x y z
N HIS A 1 10.70 -16.86 -16.45
CA HIS A 1 10.28 -15.61 -17.12
C HIS A 1 9.25 -14.84 -16.32
N ILE A 2 8.11 -15.44 -15.95
CA ILE A 2 7.06 -14.73 -15.20
C ILE A 2 7.52 -14.20 -13.83
N GLN A 3 8.36 -14.95 -13.11
CA GLN A 3 8.97 -14.49 -11.85
C GLN A 3 9.78 -13.19 -12.01
N HIS A 4 10.51 -13.07 -13.13
CA HIS A 4 11.24 -11.84 -13.39
C HIS A 4 10.30 -10.70 -13.72
N ILE A 5 9.19 -10.99 -14.41
CA ILE A 5 8.17 -9.98 -14.76
C ILE A 5 7.47 -9.47 -13.50
N SER A 6 7.09 -10.34 -12.56
CA SER A 6 6.45 -9.92 -11.29
C SER A 6 7.36 -9.01 -10.48
N GLU A 7 8.64 -9.36 -10.35
CA GLU A 7 9.65 -8.53 -9.69
C GLU A 7 9.86 -7.17 -10.37
N GLN A 8 9.85 -7.12 -11.71
CA GLN A 8 9.94 -5.86 -12.44
C GLN A 8 8.67 -5.01 -12.24
N LEU A 9 7.48 -5.62 -12.27
CA LEU A 9 6.23 -4.90 -12.02
C LEU A 9 6.18 -4.28 -10.63
N LYS A 10 6.61 -5.03 -9.60
CA LYS A 10 6.80 -4.54 -8.24
C LYS A 10 7.74 -3.32 -8.21
N LYS A 11 8.95 -3.45 -8.76
CA LYS A 11 9.95 -2.35 -8.78
C LYS A 11 9.46 -1.11 -9.52
N ILE A 12 8.75 -1.30 -10.63
CA ILE A 12 8.15 -0.17 -11.33
C ILE A 12 7.11 0.48 -10.43
N LEU A 13 6.21 -0.28 -9.80
CA LEU A 13 5.19 0.25 -8.91
C LEU A 13 5.80 1.02 -7.72
N GLU A 14 6.88 0.52 -7.10
CA GLU A 14 7.64 1.19 -6.04
C GLU A 14 8.18 2.57 -6.48
N SER A 15 8.53 2.71 -7.75
CA SER A 15 9.10 3.96 -8.30
C SER A 15 8.05 4.97 -8.79
N VAL A 16 6.78 4.57 -8.86
CA VAL A 16 5.71 5.40 -9.42
C VAL A 16 5.33 6.49 -8.42
N VAL A 17 5.29 7.74 -8.91
CA VAL A 17 4.81 8.91 -8.17
C VAL A 17 3.54 9.52 -8.77
N HIS A 18 3.03 8.94 -9.87
CA HIS A 18 1.88 9.46 -10.60
C HIS A 18 0.73 8.45 -10.61
N ALA A 19 -0.41 8.85 -10.05
CA ALA A 19 -1.57 7.98 -9.91
C ALA A 19 -2.05 7.28 -11.21
N PRO A 20 -2.06 7.92 -12.40
CA PRO A 20 -2.44 7.22 -13.62
C PRO A 20 -1.53 6.04 -13.97
N LEU A 21 -0.24 6.14 -13.69
CA LEU A 21 0.71 5.04 -13.91
C LEU A 21 0.51 3.94 -12.87
N MET A 22 0.26 4.31 -11.62
CA MET A 22 -0.04 3.37 -10.53
C MET A 22 -1.24 2.50 -10.94
N ILE A 23 -2.33 3.12 -11.41
CA ILE A 23 -3.54 2.41 -11.88
C ILE A 23 -3.20 1.38 -12.97
N VAL A 24 -2.48 1.78 -14.02
CA VAL A 24 -2.17 0.89 -15.14
C VAL A 24 -1.31 -0.31 -14.71
N ILE A 25 -0.31 -0.06 -13.86
CA ILE A 25 0.58 -1.12 -13.36
C ILE A 25 -0.19 -2.05 -12.42
N THR A 26 -1.00 -1.49 -11.52
CA THR A 26 -1.84 -2.27 -10.60
C THR A 26 -2.86 -3.13 -11.34
N ASP A 27 -3.49 -2.64 -12.40
CA ASP A 27 -4.37 -3.46 -13.24
C ASP A 27 -3.61 -4.63 -13.88
N THR A 28 -2.39 -4.39 -14.35
CA THR A 28 -1.51 -5.46 -14.88
C THR A 28 -1.15 -6.49 -13.80
N ILE A 29 -0.90 -6.04 -12.57
CA ILE A 29 -0.60 -6.92 -11.43
C ILE A 29 -1.83 -7.71 -10.99
N ILE A 30 -3.03 -7.12 -11.05
CA ILE A 30 -4.29 -7.81 -10.80
C ILE A 30 -4.49 -8.94 -11.83
N ASP A 31 -4.18 -8.70 -13.10
CA ASP A 31 -4.25 -9.76 -14.11
C ASP A 31 -3.18 -10.83 -13.87
N LEU A 32 -1.96 -10.44 -13.47
CA LEU A 32 -0.92 -11.37 -13.06
C LEU A 32 -1.34 -12.24 -11.87
N SER A 33 -2.02 -11.67 -10.86
CA SER A 33 -2.47 -12.43 -9.67
C SER A 33 -3.54 -13.46 -10.00
N ARG A 34 -4.35 -13.21 -11.03
CA ARG A 34 -5.36 -14.15 -11.53
C ARG A 34 -4.75 -15.28 -12.35
N ILE A 35 -3.77 -14.97 -13.19
CA ILE A 35 -3.18 -15.94 -14.13
C ILE A 35 -2.07 -16.77 -13.46
N TYR A 36 -1.29 -16.15 -12.56
CA TYR A 36 -0.13 -16.73 -11.89
C TYR A 36 -0.18 -16.48 -10.37
N PRO A 37 -1.18 -17.03 -9.65
CA PRO A 37 -1.39 -16.73 -8.22
C PRO A 37 -0.19 -17.07 -7.34
N GLN A 38 0.51 -18.19 -7.62
CA GLN A 38 1.71 -18.59 -6.86
C GLN A 38 2.84 -17.56 -6.98
N VAL A 39 3.01 -16.97 -8.16
CA VAL A 39 4.04 -15.95 -8.41
C VAL A 39 3.66 -14.64 -7.73
N PHE A 40 2.37 -14.28 -7.77
CA PHE A 40 1.89 -13.10 -7.08
C PHE A 40 2.02 -13.20 -5.56
N GLN A 41 1.83 -14.40 -5.00
CA GLN A 41 1.91 -14.65 -3.57
C GLN A 41 3.27 -14.18 -2.99
N GLU A 42 4.36 -14.35 -3.74
CA GLU A 42 5.71 -13.95 -3.34
C GLU A 42 5.92 -12.43 -3.24
N ILE A 43 5.17 -11.64 -4.00
CA ILE A 43 5.26 -10.16 -3.99
C ILE A 43 4.05 -9.49 -3.34
N PHE A 44 3.08 -10.27 -2.86
CA PHE A 44 1.78 -9.79 -2.39
C PHE A 44 1.92 -8.69 -1.34
N THR A 45 2.70 -8.96 -0.29
CA THR A 45 2.89 -8.04 0.84
C THR A 45 3.46 -6.70 0.37
N ASP A 46 4.46 -6.73 -0.53
CA ASP A 46 5.05 -5.51 -1.10
C ASP A 46 4.02 -4.71 -1.91
N ILE A 47 3.21 -5.39 -2.74
CA ILE A 47 2.18 -4.72 -3.55
C ILE A 47 1.12 -4.06 -2.68
N VAL A 48 0.63 -4.76 -1.65
CA VAL A 48 -0.43 -4.21 -0.80
C VAL A 48 0.08 -3.12 0.12
N ASP A 49 1.31 -3.21 0.61
CA ASP A 49 1.97 -2.16 1.39
C ASP A 49 2.03 -0.83 0.60
N ILE A 50 2.48 -0.90 -0.66
CA ILE A 50 2.50 0.26 -1.56
C ILE A 50 1.08 0.81 -1.77
N LEU A 51 0.10 -0.05 -2.06
CA LEU A 51 -1.28 0.39 -2.31
C LEU A 51 -1.97 0.97 -1.08
N ILE A 52 -1.62 0.50 0.11
CA ILE A 52 -2.08 1.07 1.38
C ILE A 52 -1.47 2.45 1.57
N GLY A 53 -0.18 2.64 1.27
CA GLY A 53 0.46 3.94 1.20
C GLY A 53 -0.32 4.91 0.30
N TRP A 54 -0.62 4.48 -0.93
CA TRP A 54 -1.48 5.27 -1.83
C TRP A 54 -2.87 5.53 -1.24
N TYR A 55 -3.51 4.59 -0.54
CA TYR A 55 -4.85 4.80 0.03
C TYR A 55 -4.88 5.83 1.16
N ILE A 56 -3.82 5.92 1.97
CA ILE A 56 -3.76 6.78 3.16
C ILE A 56 -3.14 8.14 2.85
N GLU A 57 -2.27 8.23 1.85
CA GLU A 57 -1.67 9.50 1.45
C GLU A 57 -2.75 10.55 1.13
N PRO A 58 -2.50 11.84 1.43
CA PRO A 58 -3.39 12.93 1.08
C PRO A 58 -3.44 13.08 -0.45
N LEU A 59 -4.24 12.24 -1.08
CA LEU A 59 -4.40 12.19 -2.52
C LEU A 59 -5.34 13.30 -2.99
N PRO A 60 -5.09 13.87 -4.18
CA PRO A 60 -5.84 15.02 -4.66
C PRO A 60 -7.26 14.70 -5.14
N THR A 61 -7.66 13.42 -5.26
CA THR A 61 -8.98 13.04 -5.82
C THR A 61 -9.56 11.75 -5.23
N ASP A 62 -10.86 11.78 -4.91
CA ASP A 62 -11.66 10.63 -4.43
C ASP A 62 -11.58 9.40 -5.35
N ARG A 63 -11.36 9.61 -6.64
CA ARG A 63 -11.23 8.54 -7.64
C ARG A 63 -10.05 7.61 -7.37
N ILE A 64 -8.93 8.14 -6.88
CA ILE A 64 -7.74 7.32 -6.61
C ILE A 64 -7.98 6.50 -5.35
N LEU A 65 -8.60 7.09 -4.32
CA LEU A 65 -9.02 6.39 -3.10
C LEU A 65 -9.97 5.23 -3.40
N GLU A 66 -10.98 5.48 -4.23
CA GLU A 66 -11.92 4.44 -4.65
C GLU A 66 -11.21 3.33 -5.44
N TYR A 67 -10.31 3.69 -6.36
CA TYR A 67 -9.54 2.71 -7.12
C TYR A 67 -8.66 1.83 -6.23
N THR A 68 -7.88 2.42 -5.32
CA THR A 68 -6.98 1.67 -4.43
C THR A 68 -7.77 0.75 -3.50
N ALA A 69 -8.90 1.20 -2.97
CA ALA A 69 -9.82 0.35 -2.20
C ALA A 69 -10.31 -0.85 -3.02
N GLN A 70 -10.73 -0.63 -4.27
CA GLN A 70 -11.18 -1.70 -5.16
C GLN A 70 -10.04 -2.67 -5.50
N ALA A 71 -8.81 -2.16 -5.72
CA ALA A 71 -7.64 -2.98 -5.99
C ALA A 71 -7.28 -3.88 -4.79
N LEU A 72 -7.20 -3.30 -3.58
CA LEU A 72 -6.96 -4.04 -2.34
C LEU A 72 -8.03 -5.13 -2.11
N HIS A 73 -9.29 -4.82 -2.42
CA HIS A 73 -10.38 -5.79 -2.32
C HIS A 73 -10.23 -6.97 -3.30
N LYS A 74 -9.74 -6.73 -4.52
CA LYS A 74 -9.51 -7.79 -5.52
C LYS A 74 -8.46 -8.81 -5.05
N PHE A 75 -7.58 -8.43 -4.12
CA PHE A 75 -6.61 -9.35 -3.53
C PHE A 75 -7.14 -10.13 -2.30
N ARG A 76 -8.45 -10.05 -1.97
CA ARG A 76 -9.11 -10.78 -0.86
C ARG A 76 -8.61 -12.23 -0.66
N PRO A 77 -8.46 -13.06 -1.71
CA PRO A 77 -7.98 -14.43 -1.51
C PRO A 77 -6.60 -14.50 -0.84
N PHE A 78 -5.68 -13.63 -1.24
CA PHE A 78 -4.30 -13.61 -0.76
C PHE A 78 -4.18 -13.10 0.69
N TRP A 79 -5.04 -12.17 1.11
CA TRP A 79 -5.11 -11.74 2.52
C TRP A 79 -5.43 -12.92 3.45
N ILE A 80 -6.31 -13.82 3.02
CA ILE A 80 -6.71 -14.99 3.82
C ILE A 80 -5.63 -16.07 3.76
N GLU A 81 -5.07 -16.31 2.57
CA GLU A 81 -4.00 -17.30 2.37
C GLU A 81 -2.69 -16.90 3.08
N GLN A 82 -2.44 -15.60 3.24
CA GLN A 82 -1.24 -15.05 3.91
C GLN A 82 -1.63 -14.27 5.17
N ILE A 83 -2.41 -14.91 6.05
CA ILE A 83 -2.96 -14.26 7.25
C ILE A 83 -1.86 -13.77 8.20
N GLU A 84 -0.76 -14.49 8.34
CA GLU A 84 0.36 -14.07 9.20
C GLU A 84 0.98 -12.76 8.71
N ALA A 85 1.29 -12.68 7.41
CA ALA A 85 1.80 -11.44 6.80
C ALA A 85 0.78 -10.30 6.86
N THR A 86 -0.52 -10.62 6.73
CA THR A 86 -1.60 -9.64 6.86
C THR A 86 -1.65 -9.04 8.27
N LEU A 87 -1.52 -9.87 9.31
CA LEU A 87 -1.48 -9.41 10.70
C LEU A 87 -0.26 -8.53 10.96
N THR A 88 0.92 -8.93 10.48
CA THR A 88 2.14 -8.10 10.59
C THR A 88 1.96 -6.74 9.92
N LEU A 89 1.31 -6.68 8.77
CA LEU A 89 1.07 -5.42 8.06
C LEU A 89 0.10 -4.51 8.82
N LEU A 90 -0.92 -5.09 9.48
CA LEU A 90 -1.82 -4.34 10.35
C LEU A 90 -1.12 -3.85 11.62
N ASP A 91 -0.23 -4.64 12.21
CA ASP A 91 0.56 -4.23 13.37
C ASP A 91 1.45 -3.04 13.02
N HIS A 92 2.19 -3.10 11.90
CA HIS A 92 2.99 -1.98 11.40
C HIS A 92 2.13 -0.73 11.12
N PHE A 93 0.94 -0.90 10.54
CA PHE A 93 0.02 0.22 10.29
C PHE A 93 -0.44 0.91 11.58
N ILE A 94 -0.70 0.15 12.65
CA ILE A 94 -1.06 0.70 13.97
C ILE A 94 0.14 1.44 14.58
N GLU A 95 1.34 0.84 14.51
CA GLU A 95 2.57 1.47 14.98
C GLU A 95 2.81 2.82 14.29
N ASP A 96 2.62 2.90 12.98
CA ASP A 96 2.75 4.15 12.23
C ASP A 96 1.71 5.20 12.64
N ALA A 97 0.47 4.79 12.90
CA ALA A 97 -0.57 5.68 13.39
C ALA A 97 -0.25 6.25 14.78
N ASP A 98 0.23 5.40 15.70
CA ASP A 98 0.66 5.80 17.03
C ASP A 98 1.86 6.76 16.98
N ASN A 99 2.84 6.47 16.13
CA ASN A 99 4.00 7.34 15.90
C ASN A 99 3.56 8.72 15.36
N TYR A 100 2.62 8.74 14.40
CA TYR A 100 2.08 9.99 13.86
C TYR A 100 1.34 10.81 14.92
N ALA A 101 0.55 10.16 15.77
CA ALA A 101 -0.15 10.82 16.87
C ALA A 101 0.83 11.45 17.89
N GLN A 102 1.88 10.73 18.27
CA GLN A 102 2.91 11.23 19.19
C GLN A 102 3.64 12.44 18.61
N VAL A 103 4.10 12.38 17.35
CA VAL A 103 4.78 13.50 16.68
C VAL A 103 3.90 14.76 16.67
N ASN A 104 2.61 14.61 16.42
CA ASN A 104 1.68 15.74 16.42
C ASN A 104 1.42 16.29 17.83
N GLN A 105 1.44 15.45 18.87
CA GLN A 105 1.39 15.91 20.25
C GLN A 105 2.62 16.75 20.60
N TYR A 106 3.83 16.28 20.30
CA TYR A 106 5.08 17.03 20.54
C TYR A 106 5.12 18.37 19.80
N LYS A 107 4.67 18.42 18.54
CA LYS A 107 4.57 19.68 17.78
C LYS A 107 3.62 20.67 18.44
N LYS A 108 2.48 20.18 18.94
CA LYS A 108 1.50 21.03 19.62
C LYS A 108 2.05 21.60 20.93
N GLU A 109 2.75 20.79 21.73
CA GLU A 109 3.38 21.22 22.98
C GLU A 109 4.51 22.24 22.73
N THR A 110 5.34 22.03 21.70
CA THR A 110 6.43 22.95 21.37
C THR A 110 5.93 24.31 20.83
N MET A 111 4.83 24.31 20.07
CA MET A 111 4.25 25.55 19.52
C MET A 111 3.58 26.39 20.62
N ILE A 112 2.99 25.75 21.64
CA ILE A 112 2.45 26.44 22.83
C ILE A 112 3.57 27.12 23.62
N VAL A 113 4.75 26.51 23.74
CA VAL A 113 5.88 27.06 24.50
C VAL A 113 6.59 28.23 23.78
N LEU A 114 6.42 28.38 22.47
CA LEU A 114 7.01 29.49 21.71
C LEU A 114 6.12 30.73 21.62
N ASP A 115 4.83 30.60 21.96
CA ASP A 115 3.86 31.70 22.00
C ASP A 115 3.68 32.31 23.43
N GLU A 116 4.42 31.81 24.43
CA GLU A 116 4.53 32.37 25.81
C GLU A 116 5.85 33.13 26.03
#